data_AF-S7V9M7-F1
#
_entry.id   AF-S7V9M7-F1
#
_cell.length_a   1.000
_cell.length_b   1.000
_cell.length_c   1.000
_cell.angle_alpha   90.00
_cell.angle_beta   90.00
_cell.angle_gamma   90.00
#
_symmetry.space_group_name_H-M   'P 1'
#
loop_
_entity.id
_entity.type
_entity.pdbx_description
1 polymer ?
#
loop_
_entity_poly.entity_id
_entity_poly.type
_entity_poly.pdbx_seq_one_letter_code
_entity_poly.pdbx_strand_id
1 'polypeptide(L)'
;MGLVYQLVLRGIWQPTGLQYFVDELLHTIVPVYVLIYWCFKVDKFSIQSKNLIPWLLYPLFYLIFILVRGYYSGFYPYPFLNVSEIGFLKALLNIGLIIGVTMLLFGVLMFLGKLILRKKIRTDNSNHLS
;
A
#
# COMPACT_ATOMS: atom_id res chain seq x y z
N MET A 1 -3.35 4.19 0.82
CA MET A 1 -3.73 5.59 0.51
C MET A 1 -3.53 6.53 1.69
N GLY A 2 -3.84 6.12 2.94
CA GLY A 2 -3.61 6.96 4.13
C GLY A 2 -2.19 7.50 4.32
N LEU A 3 -1.13 6.69 4.12
CA LEU A 3 0.25 7.17 4.25
C LEU A 3 0.66 8.18 3.18
N VAL A 4 0.26 7.97 1.92
CA VAL A 4 0.51 8.92 0.84
C VAL A 4 -0.29 10.20 1.07
N TYR A 5 -1.52 10.09 1.57
CA TYR A 5 -2.31 11.23 1.99
C TYR A 5 -1.60 12.03 3.10
N GLN A 6 -1.19 11.37 4.17
CA GLN A 6 -0.53 12.00 5.33
C GLN A 6 0.79 12.69 4.97
N LEU A 7 1.58 12.09 4.08
CA LEU A 7 2.93 12.55 3.73
C LEU A 7 2.95 13.51 2.53
N VAL A 8 2.00 13.41 1.61
CA VAL A 8 2.04 14.14 0.33
C VAL A 8 0.83 15.07 0.17
N LEU A 9 -0.39 14.61 0.42
CA LEU A 9 -1.60 15.41 0.13
C LEU A 9 -2.05 16.32 1.28
N ARG A 10 -1.76 15.98 2.55
CA ARG A 10 -2.24 16.73 3.72
C ARG A 10 -1.80 18.21 3.73
N GLY A 11 -0.69 18.52 3.05
CA GLY A 11 -0.21 19.90 2.90
C GLY A 11 -0.85 20.69 1.75
N ILE A 12 -1.48 20.02 0.78
CA ILE A 12 -1.97 20.61 -0.48
C ILE A 12 -3.50 20.56 -0.59
N TRP A 13 -4.15 19.68 0.16
CA TRP A 13 -5.60 19.49 0.16
C TRP A 13 -6.16 19.98 1.51
N GLN A 14 -6.94 21.07 1.48
CA GLN A 14 -7.58 21.66 2.66
C GLN A 14 -9.10 21.47 2.60
N PRO A 15 -9.63 20.26 2.83
CA PRO A 15 -11.06 20.01 2.81
C PRO A 15 -11.72 20.68 4.03
N THR A 16 -12.88 21.32 3.81
CA THR A 16 -13.66 21.98 4.88
C THR A 16 -15.03 21.33 5.02
N GLY A 17 -15.63 21.42 6.22
CA GLY A 17 -16.98 20.92 6.49
C GLY A 17 -17.07 19.39 6.42
N LEU A 18 -18.09 18.86 5.74
CA LEU A 18 -18.31 17.40 5.65
C LEU A 18 -17.18 16.65 4.95
N GLN A 19 -16.50 17.30 3.99
CA GLN A 19 -15.38 16.69 3.26
C GLN A 19 -14.22 16.36 4.19
N TYR A 20 -13.93 17.21 5.18
CA TYR A 20 -12.90 16.93 6.19
C TYR A 20 -13.20 15.64 6.96
N PHE A 21 -14.45 15.47 7.38
CA PHE A 21 -14.86 14.31 8.16
C PHE A 21 -14.77 13.01 7.36
N VAL A 22 -15.22 13.04 6.09
CA VAL A 22 -15.10 11.91 5.17
C VAL A 22 -13.64 11.58 4.89
N ASP A 23 -12.80 12.60 4.71
CA ASP A 23 -11.38 12.42 4.41
C ASP A 23 -10.60 11.80 5.57
N GLU A 24 -10.85 12.26 6.81
CA GLU A 24 -10.26 11.69 8.03
C GLU A 24 -10.75 10.24 8.27
N LEU A 25 -12.04 9.97 8.02
CA LEU A 25 -12.59 8.61 8.07
C LEU A 25 -11.90 7.68 7.06
N LEU A 26 -11.81 8.10 5.79
CA LEU A 26 -11.27 7.26 4.72
C LEU A 26 -9.76 7.04 4.85
N HIS A 27 -9.01 8.05 5.27
CA HIS A 27 -7.54 8.04 5.24
C HIS A 27 -6.90 7.67 6.57
N THR A 28 -7.62 7.80 7.69
CA THR A 28 -7.08 7.49 9.03
C THR A 28 -7.83 6.33 9.67
N ILE A 29 -9.15 6.45 9.83
CA ILE A 29 -9.93 5.53 10.67
C ILE A 29 -10.13 4.18 9.99
N VAL A 30 -10.59 4.18 8.72
CA VAL A 30 -10.86 2.95 7.96
C VAL A 30 -9.61 2.07 7.83
N PRO A 31 -8.42 2.60 7.46
CA PRO A 31 -7.22 1.79 7.38
C PRO A 31 -6.81 1.14 8.71
N VAL A 32 -6.89 1.88 9.82
CA VAL A 32 -6.58 1.35 11.16
C VAL A 32 -7.59 0.27 11.55
N TYR A 33 -8.87 0.52 11.31
CA TYR A 33 -9.93 -0.43 11.61
C TYR A 33 -9.79 -1.72 10.80
N VAL A 34 -9.46 -1.61 9.50
CA VAL A 34 -9.17 -2.76 8.64
C VAL A 34 -7.96 -3.54 9.15
N LEU A 35 -6.89 -2.88 9.61
CA LEU A 35 -5.73 -3.57 10.19
C LEU A 35 -6.08 -4.31 11.49
N ILE A 36 -6.84 -3.67 12.38
CA ILE A 36 -7.33 -4.29 13.61
C ILE A 36 -8.18 -5.51 13.26
N TYR A 37 -9.20 -5.34 12.41
CA TYR A 37 -10.07 -6.42 11.97
C TYR A 37 -9.27 -7.58 11.36
N TRP A 38 -8.30 -7.27 10.49
CA TRP A 38 -7.44 -8.26 9.86
C TRP A 38 -6.63 -9.07 10.88
N CYS A 39 -6.06 -8.40 11.90
CA CYS A 39 -5.33 -9.05 12.99
C CYS A 39 -6.20 -10.00 13.83
N PHE A 40 -7.49 -9.70 14.00
CA PHE A 40 -8.39 -10.50 14.85
C PHE A 40 -9.18 -11.57 14.10
N LYS A 41 -9.50 -11.36 12.82
CA LYS A 41 -10.53 -12.13 12.10
C LYS A 41 -10.05 -12.88 10.85
N VAL A 42 -8.84 -12.66 10.35
CA VAL A 42 -8.41 -13.41 9.17
C VAL A 42 -7.93 -14.80 9.54
N ASP A 43 -8.77 -15.78 9.19
CA ASP A 43 -8.36 -17.17 9.10
C ASP A 43 -7.49 -17.36 7.85
N LYS A 44 -6.19 -17.54 8.13
CA LYS A 44 -5.13 -18.15 7.35
C LYS A 44 -5.37 -18.17 5.83
N PHE A 45 -5.10 -17.05 5.15
CA PHE A 45 -4.83 -17.11 3.73
C PHE A 45 -3.56 -17.95 3.50
N SER A 46 -3.70 -19.06 2.77
CA SER A 46 -2.56 -19.65 2.09
C SER A 46 -2.13 -18.61 1.04
N ILE A 47 -1.14 -17.78 1.39
CA ILE A 47 -0.55 -16.84 0.45
C ILE A 47 0.21 -17.69 -0.56
N GLN A 48 -0.50 -18.15 -1.60
CA GLN A 48 0.12 -18.77 -2.74
C GLN A 48 0.90 -17.69 -3.45
N SER A 49 2.21 -17.67 -3.22
CA SER A 49 3.20 -16.82 -3.88
C SER A 49 3.12 -16.89 -5.42
N LYS A 50 2.44 -17.90 -5.96
CA LYS A 50 2.18 -18.08 -7.40
C LYS A 50 1.31 -17.00 -8.03
N ASN A 51 0.47 -16.28 -7.27
CA ASN A 51 -0.41 -15.24 -7.82
C ASN A 51 0.15 -13.83 -7.71
N LEU A 52 1.36 -13.66 -7.18
CA LEU A 52 1.94 -12.33 -6.93
C LEU A 52 2.37 -11.63 -8.23
N ILE A 53 2.99 -12.38 -9.15
CA ILE A 53 3.56 -11.83 -10.40
C ILE A 53 2.46 -11.31 -11.34
N PRO A 54 1.37 -12.06 -11.63
CA PRO A 54 0.30 -11.54 -12.47
C PRO A 54 -0.36 -10.29 -11.90
N TRP A 55 -0.42 -10.20 -10.57
CA TRP A 55 -1.02 -9.05 -9.89
C TRP A 55 -0.17 -7.78 -10.01
N LEU A 56 1.16 -7.92 -10.08
CA LEU A 56 2.10 -6.82 -10.31
C LEU A 56 2.12 -6.30 -11.76
N LEU A 57 1.66 -7.10 -12.72
CA LEU A 57 1.56 -6.65 -14.12
C LEU A 57 0.58 -5.48 -14.24
N TYR A 58 -0.57 -5.53 -13.56
CA TYR A 58 -1.57 -4.47 -13.62
C TYR A 58 -1.03 -3.08 -13.25
N PRO A 59 -0.44 -2.85 -12.06
CA PRO A 59 0.13 -1.56 -11.70
C PRO A 59 1.33 -1.18 -12.58
N LEU A 60 2.10 -2.15 -13.08
CA LEU A 60 3.21 -1.88 -14.01
C LEU A 60 2.70 -1.32 -15.34
N PHE A 61 1.69 -1.95 -15.95
CA PHE A 61 1.08 -1.46 -17.19
C PHE A 61 0.45 -0.09 -16.99
N TYR A 62 -0.24 0.13 -15.87
CA TYR A 62 -0.81 1.43 -15.56
C TYR A 62 0.27 2.51 -15.40
N LEU A 63 1.39 2.19 -14.74
CA LEU A 63 2.53 3.10 -14.60
C LEU A 63 3.12 3.48 -15.96
N ILE A 64 3.33 2.51 -16.85
CA ILE A 64 3.80 2.76 -18.21
C ILE A 64 2.82 3.66 -18.95
N PHE A 65 1.52 3.36 -18.87
CA PHE A 65 0.47 4.15 -19.51
C PHE A 65 0.48 5.61 -19.07
N ILE A 66 0.54 5.90 -17.75
CA ILE A 66 0.54 7.28 -17.26
C ILE A 66 1.84 8.02 -17.59
N LEU A 67 2.98 7.34 -17.64
CA LEU A 67 4.26 7.96 -18.05
C LEU A 67 4.26 8.34 -19.53
N VAL A 68 3.79 7.42 -20.39
CA VAL A 68 3.67 7.64 -21.84
C VAL A 68 2.64 8.74 -22.11
N ARG A 69 1.44 8.63 -21.52
CA ARG A 69 0.40 9.66 -21.66
C ARG A 69 0.90 11.01 -21.16
N GLY A 70 1.53 11.07 -19.99
CA GLY A 70 2.03 12.31 -19.40
C GLY A 70 3.12 12.96 -20.25
N TYR A 71 3.98 12.16 -20.90
CA TYR A 71 4.98 12.68 -21.83
C TYR A 71 4.33 13.38 -23.03
N TYR A 72 3.25 12.83 -23.59
CA TYR A 72 2.56 13.43 -24.74
C TYR A 72 1.61 14.56 -24.37
N SER A 73 0.89 14.44 -23.24
CA SER A 73 -0.16 15.39 -22.86
C SER A 73 0.32 16.47 -21.89
N GLY A 74 1.54 16.37 -21.35
CA GLY A 74 2.07 17.23 -20.29
C GLY A 74 1.36 17.08 -18.94
N PHE A 75 0.40 16.14 -18.84
CA PHE A 75 -0.42 15.94 -17.65
C PHE A 75 -0.01 14.66 -16.94
N TYR A 76 0.58 14.81 -15.76
CA TYR A 76 0.87 13.70 -14.86
C TYR A 76 -0.15 13.70 -13.72
N PRO A 77 -0.82 12.57 -13.44
CA PRO A 77 -1.76 12.47 -12.32
C PRO A 77 -1.11 12.73 -10.96
N TYR A 78 0.21 12.52 -10.87
CA TYR A 78 0.98 12.69 -9.67
C TYR A 78 2.27 13.48 -9.94
N PRO A 79 2.58 14.51 -9.13
CA PRO A 79 3.75 15.38 -9.35
C PRO A 79 5.08 14.62 -9.22
N PHE A 80 5.14 13.58 -8.37
CA PHE A 80 6.34 12.74 -8.22
C PHE A 80 6.66 11.87 -9.44
N LEU A 81 5.77 11.81 -10.43
CA LEU A 81 5.98 11.15 -11.72
C LEU A 81 6.24 12.15 -12.86
N ASN A 82 6.19 13.45 -12.58
CA ASN A 82 6.25 14.48 -13.61
C ASN A 82 7.66 14.62 -14.20
N VAL A 83 7.97 13.79 -15.19
CA VAL A 83 9.28 13.76 -15.84
C VAL A 83 9.65 15.14 -16.42
N SER A 84 8.67 15.92 -16.87
CA SER A 84 8.90 17.26 -17.44
C SER A 84 9.35 18.29 -16.40
N GLU A 85 8.90 18.16 -15.14
CA GLU A 85 9.26 19.09 -14.06
C GLU A 85 10.44 18.61 -13.22
N ILE A 86 10.44 17.34 -12.80
CA ILE A 86 11.45 16.81 -11.87
C ILE A 86 12.59 16.07 -12.58
N GLY A 87 12.46 15.81 -13.89
CA GLY A 87 13.44 15.06 -14.68
C GLY A 87 13.32 13.55 -14.51
N PHE A 88 13.81 12.82 -15.51
CA PHE A 88 13.67 11.37 -15.61
C PHE A 88 14.33 10.61 -14.46
N LEU A 89 15.53 11.04 -14.05
CA LEU A 89 16.28 10.39 -12.97
C LEU A 89 15.53 10.46 -11.64
N LYS A 90 15.00 11.64 -11.26
CA LYS A 90 14.25 11.80 -10.01
C LYS A 90 12.93 11.04 -10.06
N ALA A 91 12.23 11.05 -11.20
CA ALA A 91 11.00 10.28 -11.37
C ALA A 91 11.26 8.77 -11.16
N LEU A 92 12.33 8.22 -11.73
CA LEU A 92 12.73 6.82 -11.52
C LEU A 92 13.07 6.52 -10.06
N LEU A 93 13.81 7.40 -9.38
CA LEU A 93 14.12 7.25 -7.96
C LEU A 93 12.84 7.23 -7.10
N ASN A 94 11.88 8.12 -7.38
CA ASN A 94 10.59 8.16 -6.68
C ASN A 94 9.80 6.87 -6.89
N ILE A 95 9.72 6.39 -8.13
CA ILE A 95 9.08 5.10 -8.46
C ILE A 95 9.77 3.96 -7.70
N GLY A 96 11.10 3.90 -7.73
CA GLY A 96 11.89 2.88 -7.03
C GLY A 96 11.66 2.91 -5.52
N LEU A 97 11.60 4.09 -4.92
CA LEU A 97 11.30 4.25 -3.49
C LEU A 97 9.91 3.74 -3.14
N ILE A 98 8.89 4.07 -3.93
CA ILE A 98 7.51 3.59 -3.71
C ILE A 98 7.44 2.06 -3.80
N ILE A 99 8.08 1.47 -4.82
CA ILE A 99 8.17 0.01 -4.97
C ILE A 99 8.88 -0.60 -3.76
N GLY A 100 10.04 -0.05 -3.37
CA GLY A 100 10.83 -0.54 -2.24
C GLY A 100 10.06 -0.50 -0.91
N VAL A 101 9.40 0.61 -0.61
CA VAL A 101 8.56 0.75 0.60
C VAL A 101 7.39 -0.23 0.57
N THR A 102 6.75 -0.42 -0.59
CA THR A 102 5.64 -1.37 -0.74
C THR A 102 6.10 -2.81 -0.52
N MET A 103 7.23 -3.20 -1.10
CA MET A 103 7.83 -4.54 -0.90
C MET A 103 8.23 -4.75 0.56
N LEU A 104 8.80 -3.74 1.23
CA LEU A 104 9.14 -3.78 2.65
C LEU A 104 7.89 -4.01 3.51
N LEU A 105 6.84 -3.20 3.33
CA LEU A 105 5.58 -3.33 4.04
C LEU A 105 4.96 -4.71 3.85
N PHE A 106 4.95 -5.21 2.60
CA PHE A 106 4.45 -6.55 2.30
C PHE A 106 5.26 -7.63 3.02
N GLY A 107 6.59 -7.53 3.01
CA GLY A 107 7.49 -8.43 3.73
C GLY A 107 7.25 -8.44 5.25
N VAL A 108 7.08 -7.25 5.85
CA VAL A 108 6.75 -7.10 7.28
C VAL A 108 5.40 -7.77 7.60
N LEU A 109 4.36 -7.51 6.81
CA LEU A 109 3.03 -8.12 7.02
C LEU A 109 3.08 -9.64 6.89
N MET A 110 3.80 -10.17 5.90
CA MET A 110 3.99 -11.63 5.75
C MET A 110 4.76 -12.23 6.93
N PHE A 111 5.78 -11.54 7.43
CA PHE A 111 6.55 -11.99 8.58
C PHE A 111 5.71 -12.01 9.86
N LEU A 112 4.97 -10.93 10.14
CA LEU A 112 4.03 -10.87 11.27
C LEU A 112 2.97 -11.96 11.17
N GLY A 113 2.38 -12.15 9.98
CA GLY A 113 1.40 -13.22 9.73
C GLY A 113 1.96 -14.61 10.04
N LYS A 114 3.21 -14.89 9.65
CA LYS A 114 3.90 -16.15 9.97
C LYS A 114 4.17 -16.31 11.48
N LEU A 115 4.56 -15.24 12.17
CA LEU A 115 4.80 -15.28 13.63
C LEU A 115 3.51 -15.57 14.40
N ILE A 116 2.42 -14.88 14.06
CA ILE A 116 1.09 -15.08 14.66
C ILE A 116 0.62 -16.52 14.43
N LEU A 117 0.79 -17.02 13.20
CA LEU A 117 0.45 -18.40 12.83
C LEU A 117 1.23 -19.44 13.66
N ARG A 118 2.55 -19.26 13.80
CA ARG A 118 3.40 -20.15 14.62
C ARG A 118 2.96 -20.17 16.08
N LYS A 119 2.62 -19.00 16.64
CA LYS A 119 2.15 -18.89 18.04
C LYS A 119 0.83 -19.63 18.23
N LYS A 120 -0.14 -19.46 17.32
CA LYS A 120 -1.45 -20.14 17.37
C LYS A 120 -1.31 -21.67 17.32
N ILE A 121 -0.47 -22.20 16.42
CA ILE A 121 -0.23 -23.66 16.31
C ILE A 121 0.41 -24.21 17.59
N ARG A 122 1.34 -23.47 18.20
CA ARG A 122 1.99 -23.89 19.45
C ARG A 122 1.02 -23.98 20.62
N THR A 123 0.09 -23.02 20.74
CA THR A 123 -0.91 -23.01 21.83
C THR A 123 -1.97 -24.09 21.66
N ASP A 124 -2.36 -24.41 20.43
CA ASP A 124 -3.31 -25.49 20.13
C ASP A 124 -2.74 -26.87 20.52
N ASN A 125 -1.48 -27.14 20.16
CA ASN A 125 -0.81 -28.39 20.51
C ASN A 125 -0.61 -28.58 22.03
N SER A 126 -0.45 -27.51 22.82
CA SER A 126 -0.29 -27.63 24.27
C SER A 126 -1.59 -27.98 24.99
N ASN A 127 -2.74 -27.57 24.46
CA ASN A 127 -4.05 -27.84 25.07
C ASN A 127 -4.56 -29.27 24.81
N HIS A 128 -4.03 -29.95 23.80
CA HIS A 128 -4.37 -31.34 23.48
C HIS A 128 -3.55 -32.39 24.27
N LEU A 129 -2.51 -31.96 24.99
CA LEU A 129 -1.61 -32.84 25.75
C LEU A 129 -1.84 -32.81 27.28
N SER A 130 -2.85 -32.05 27.74
CA SER A 130 -3.28 -31.93 29.14
C SER A 130 -4.66 -32.53 29.34
#